data_AF-A0A843IDT6-F1
#
_entry.id   AF-A0A843IDT6-F1
#
_cell.length_a   1.000
_cell.length_b   1.000
_cell.length_c   1.000
_cell.angle_alpha   90.00
_cell.angle_beta   90.00
_cell.angle_gamma   90.00
#
_symmetry.space_group_name_H-M   'P 1'
#
loop_
_entity.id
_entity.type
_entity.pdbx_description
1 polymer ?
#
loop_
_entity_poly.entity_id
_entity_poly.type
_entity_poly.pdbx_seq_one_letter_code
_entity_poly.pdbx_strand_id
1 'polypeptide(L)'
;MGEFYIVDIPGKCTPAMIETKTEEIEQKLGIVFDSVIIDYAQIMQPNIVTDVKRDNLGNIALELKQFARRKMKIVISAAQMTRAGKSETQMKNGRAGTEHVAESDQISDHLDFGFAIRSTSDHDGIIESFKTRDG
;
A
#
# COMPACT_ATOMS: atom_id res chain seq x y z
N MET A 1 24.45 -8.77 5.62
CA MET A 1 24.21 -8.51 4.18
C MET A 1 22.70 -8.52 4.02
N GLY A 2 22.13 -7.56 3.28
CA GLY A 2 20.68 -7.52 3.04
C GLY A 2 20.34 -8.30 1.77
N GLU A 3 19.22 -9.01 1.78
CA GLU A 3 18.73 -9.78 0.64
C GLU A 3 17.55 -9.05 0.01
N PHE A 4 17.53 -8.99 -1.32
CA PHE A 4 16.49 -8.32 -2.09
C PHE A 4 16.03 -9.23 -3.21
N TYR A 5 14.71 -9.45 -3.29
CA TYR A 5 14.10 -10.36 -4.24
C TYR A 5 12.90 -9.67 -4.91
N ILE A 6 12.86 -9.71 -6.24
CA ILE A 6 11.75 -9.16 -7.02
C ILE A 6 10.91 -10.31 -7.57
N VAL A 7 9.58 -10.19 -7.44
CA VAL A 7 8.61 -11.07 -8.08
C VAL A 7 7.77 -10.24 -9.03
N ASP A 8 7.74 -10.63 -10.30
CA ASP A 8 6.75 -10.14 -11.26
C ASP A 8 5.58 -11.12 -11.31
N ILE A 9 4.38 -10.64 -10.96
CA ILE A 9 3.15 -11.45 -10.97
C ILE A 9 2.25 -10.85 -12.06
N PRO A 10 1.95 -11.60 -13.14
CA PRO A 10 1.00 -11.13 -14.14
C PRO A 10 -0.37 -10.91 -13.48
N GLY A 11 -1.19 -10.03 -14.07
CA GLY A 11 -2.41 -9.48 -13.44
C GLY A 11 -3.35 -10.51 -12.78
N LYS A 12 -4.29 -10.00 -11.97
CA LYS A 12 -5.12 -10.77 -11.01
C LYS A 12 -4.41 -11.13 -9.70
N CYS A 13 -3.30 -10.47 -9.37
CA CYS A 13 -2.62 -10.66 -8.08
C CYS A 13 -3.57 -10.33 -6.90
N THR A 14 -3.67 -11.23 -5.93
CA THR A 14 -4.51 -11.10 -4.74
C THR A 14 -3.67 -11.09 -3.47
N PRO A 15 -4.17 -10.58 -2.34
CA PRO A 15 -3.45 -10.63 -1.07
C PRO A 15 -3.05 -12.04 -0.65
N ALA A 16 -3.89 -13.05 -0.88
CA ALA A 16 -3.55 -14.44 -0.59
C ALA A 16 -2.37 -14.92 -1.44
N MET A 17 -2.31 -14.54 -2.72
CA MET A 17 -1.17 -14.90 -3.57
C MET A 17 0.13 -14.24 -3.11
N ILE A 18 0.09 -13.00 -2.62
CA ILE A 18 1.28 -12.35 -2.03
C ILE A 18 1.77 -13.13 -0.81
N GLU A 19 0.85 -13.51 0.10
CA GLU A 19 1.21 -14.31 1.29
C GLU A 19 1.84 -15.65 0.89
N THR A 20 1.17 -16.41 0.01
CA THR A 20 1.69 -17.71 -0.46
C THR A 20 3.04 -17.56 -1.19
N LYS A 21 3.19 -16.57 -2.07
CA LYS A 21 4.46 -16.37 -2.79
C LYS A 21 5.59 -15.96 -1.86
N THR A 22 5.30 -15.15 -0.85
CA THR A 22 6.30 -14.79 0.16
C THR A 22 6.79 -16.05 0.88
N GLU A 23 5.88 -16.89 1.37
CA GLU A 23 6.23 -18.14 2.07
C GLU A 23 7.02 -19.11 1.18
N GLU A 24 6.58 -19.31 -0.06
CA GLU A 24 7.27 -20.19 -1.02
C GLU A 24 8.72 -19.76 -1.27
N ILE A 25 8.95 -18.44 -1.44
CA ILE A 25 10.29 -17.90 -1.69
C ILE A 25 11.14 -18.01 -0.44
N GLU A 26 10.59 -17.66 0.73
CA GLU A 26 11.28 -17.78 2.01
C GLU A 26 11.73 -19.23 2.28
N GLN A 27 10.83 -20.19 2.08
CA GLN A 27 11.14 -21.61 2.23
C GLN A 27 12.19 -22.07 1.24
N LYS A 28 12.10 -21.64 -0.03
CA LYS A 28 13.03 -22.04 -1.09
C LYS A 28 14.45 -21.49 -0.87
N LEU A 29 14.55 -20.27 -0.35
CA LEU A 29 15.84 -19.60 -0.14
C LEU A 29 16.41 -19.84 1.26
N GLY A 30 15.60 -20.33 2.20
CA GLY A 30 16.00 -20.43 3.61
C GLY A 30 16.19 -19.06 4.27
N ILE A 31 15.48 -18.04 3.78
CA ILE A 31 15.54 -16.65 4.24
C ILE A 31 14.16 -16.24 4.75
N VAL A 32 14.10 -15.39 5.78
CA VAL A 32 12.87 -14.72 6.20
C VAL A 32 13.03 -13.22 5.89
N PHE A 33 12.15 -12.66 5.07
CA PHE A 33 12.15 -11.24 4.73
C PHE A 33 11.42 -10.41 5.78
N ASP A 34 12.02 -9.30 6.19
CA ASP A 34 11.41 -8.37 7.15
C ASP A 34 10.31 -7.50 6.52
N SER A 35 10.36 -7.31 5.20
CA SER A 35 9.46 -6.42 4.47
C SER A 35 8.98 -7.00 3.14
N VAL A 36 7.73 -6.68 2.78
CA VAL A 36 7.12 -6.96 1.49
C VAL A 36 6.65 -5.65 0.88
N ILE A 37 7.11 -5.35 -0.33
CA ILE A 37 6.76 -4.14 -1.09
C ILE A 37 5.88 -4.55 -2.27
N ILE A 38 4.74 -3.89 -2.45
CA ILE A 38 3.75 -4.20 -3.48
C ILE A 38 3.53 -2.97 -4.37
N ASP A 39 3.73 -3.13 -5.67
CA ASP A 39 3.51 -2.11 -6.69
C ASP A 39 2.30 -2.48 -7.59
N TYR A 40 1.12 -1.90 -7.45
CA TYR A 40 0.58 -1.08 -6.35
C TYR A 40 -0.80 -1.61 -5.95
N ALA A 41 -1.20 -1.55 -4.68
CA ALA A 41 -2.33 -2.32 -4.14
C ALA A 41 -3.68 -2.08 -4.86
N GLN A 42 -3.88 -0.91 -5.48
CA GLN A 42 -5.12 -0.58 -6.17
C GLN A 42 -5.36 -1.33 -7.50
N ILE A 43 -4.33 -1.99 -8.06
CA ILE A 43 -4.48 -2.86 -9.24
C ILE A 43 -4.61 -4.34 -8.88
N MET A 44 -4.49 -4.69 -7.59
CA MET A 44 -4.73 -6.04 -7.12
C MET A 44 -6.20 -6.41 -7.23
N GLN A 45 -6.46 -7.71 -7.32
CA GLN A 45 -7.79 -8.28 -7.20
C GLN A 45 -8.04 -8.65 -5.73
N PRO A 46 -9.24 -8.41 -5.17
CA PRO A 46 -9.55 -8.90 -3.83
C PRO A 46 -9.65 -10.43 -3.85
N ASN A 47 -9.40 -11.09 -2.72
CA ASN A 47 -9.68 -12.53 -2.61
C ASN A 47 -11.17 -12.83 -2.78
N ILE A 48 -12.04 -11.93 -2.30
CA ILE A 48 -13.50 -12.01 -2.46
C ILE A 48 -13.96 -10.76 -3.21
N VAL A 49 -14.48 -10.96 -4.42
CA VAL A 49 -14.96 -9.87 -5.28
C VAL A 49 -16.37 -9.45 -4.86
N THR A 50 -16.57 -8.15 -4.71
CA THR A 50 -17.87 -7.49 -4.55
C THR A 50 -18.17 -6.59 -5.75
N ASP A 51 -19.42 -6.15 -5.88
CA ASP A 51 -19.82 -5.22 -6.95
C ASP A 51 -19.39 -3.76 -6.67
N VAL A 52 -18.87 -3.48 -5.47
CA VAL A 52 -18.51 -2.14 -5.03
C VAL A 52 -16.99 -2.03 -4.97
N LYS A 53 -16.41 -1.26 -5.90
CA LYS A 53 -14.95 -1.06 -6.00
C LYS A 53 -14.31 -0.63 -4.67
N ARG A 54 -14.96 0.27 -3.94
CA ARG A 54 -14.49 0.75 -2.64
C ARG A 54 -14.37 -0.39 -1.61
N ASP A 55 -15.34 -1.29 -1.55
CA ASP A 55 -15.30 -2.45 -0.65
C ASP A 55 -14.21 -3.44 -1.07
N ASN A 56 -14.02 -3.63 -2.37
CA ASN A 56 -12.92 -4.46 -2.88
C ASN A 56 -11.55 -3.94 -2.42
N LEU A 57 -11.32 -2.63 -2.51
CA LEU A 57 -10.06 -2.02 -2.08
C LEU A 57 -9.89 -2.04 -0.56
N GLY A 58 -10.98 -1.85 0.20
CA GLY A 58 -10.97 -2.00 1.65
C GLY A 58 -10.61 -3.42 2.08
N ASN A 59 -11.19 -4.43 1.44
CA ASN A 59 -10.86 -5.83 1.67
C ASN A 59 -9.39 -6.13 1.36
N ILE A 60 -8.85 -5.60 0.26
CA ILE A 60 -7.42 -5.74 -0.06
C ILE A 60 -6.56 -5.13 1.06
N ALA A 61 -6.86 -3.91 1.50
CA ALA A 61 -6.11 -3.24 2.56
C ALA A 61 -6.19 -4.00 3.89
N LEU A 62 -7.37 -4.51 4.25
CA LEU A 62 -7.58 -5.32 5.44
C LEU A 62 -6.76 -6.62 5.39
N GLU A 63 -6.81 -7.35 4.28
CA GLU A 63 -6.11 -8.61 4.12
C GLU A 63 -4.59 -8.43 4.15
N LEU A 64 -4.07 -7.39 3.49
CA LEU A 64 -2.65 -7.04 3.55
C LEU A 64 -2.22 -6.65 4.97
N LYS A 65 -3.06 -5.89 5.70
CA LYS A 65 -2.83 -5.55 7.11
C LYS A 65 -2.81 -6.79 8.00
N GLN A 66 -3.71 -7.74 7.77
CA GLN A 66 -3.73 -8.99 8.50
C GLN A 66 -2.51 -9.86 8.18
N PHE A 67 -2.09 -9.93 6.91
CA PHE A 67 -0.87 -10.61 6.49
C PHE A 67 0.35 -10.02 7.21
N ALA A 68 0.52 -8.69 7.18
CA ALA A 68 1.58 -7.98 7.90
C ALA A 68 1.63 -8.38 9.38
N ARG A 69 0.46 -8.42 10.04
CA ARG A 69 0.33 -8.77 11.46
C ARG A 69 0.62 -10.25 11.74
N ARG A 70 0.05 -11.17 10.94
CA ARG A 70 0.23 -12.62 11.14
C ARG A 70 1.68 -13.05 10.93
N LYS A 71 2.34 -12.45 9.94
CA LYS A 71 3.71 -12.81 9.54
C LYS A 71 4.79 -11.92 10.15
N MET A 72 4.40 -10.94 10.96
CA MET A 72 5.32 -9.98 11.60
C MET A 72 6.20 -9.26 10.56
N LYS A 73 5.60 -8.83 9.44
CA LYS A 73 6.29 -8.18 8.33
C LYS A 73 5.85 -6.74 8.17
N ILE A 74 6.75 -5.90 7.68
CA ILE A 74 6.40 -4.57 7.17
C ILE A 74 5.81 -4.74 5.77
N VAL A 75 4.59 -4.27 5.54
CA VAL A 75 3.97 -4.28 4.20
C VAL A 75 3.84 -2.85 3.71
N ILE A 76 4.47 -2.57 2.57
CA ILE A 76 4.46 -1.25 1.94
C ILE A 76 3.77 -1.39 0.59
N SER A 77 2.85 -0.48 0.28
CA SER A 77 2.32 -0.38 -1.07
C SER A 77 2.05 1.07 -1.45
N ALA A 78 2.19 1.36 -2.74
CA ALA A 78 1.76 2.63 -3.29
C ALA A 78 0.23 2.67 -3.42
N ALA A 79 -0.33 3.87 -3.21
CA ALA A 79 -1.72 4.18 -3.48
C ALA A 79 -1.76 5.53 -4.20
N GLN A 80 -2.72 5.67 -5.13
CA GLN A 80 -2.93 6.93 -5.83
C GLN A 80 -3.70 7.91 -4.94
N MET A 81 -3.36 9.19 -5.09
CA MET A 81 -4.16 10.27 -4.53
C MET A 81 -5.43 10.50 -5.36
N THR A 82 -6.49 10.98 -4.73
CA THR A 82 -7.67 11.49 -5.45
C THR A 82 -7.29 12.67 -6.34
N ARG A 83 -8.08 12.92 -7.39
CA ARG A 83 -7.87 14.12 -8.24
C ARG A 83 -8.02 15.41 -7.46
N ALA A 84 -8.98 15.46 -6.53
CA ALA A 84 -9.17 16.60 -5.62
C ALA A 84 -7.94 16.78 -4.71
N GLY A 85 -7.49 15.69 -4.07
CA GLY A 85 -6.29 15.72 -3.22
C GLY A 85 -5.04 16.13 -3.97
N LYS A 86 -4.85 15.73 -5.23
CA LYS A 86 -3.75 16.22 -6.05
C LYS A 86 -3.79 17.74 -6.20
N SER A 87 -4.95 18.31 -6.53
CA SER A 87 -5.10 19.76 -6.71
C SER A 87 -4.92 20.53 -5.41
N GLU A 88 -5.50 20.04 -4.31
CA GLU A 88 -5.46 20.69 -2.99
C GLU A 88 -4.06 20.66 -2.39
N THR A 89 -3.36 19.53 -2.51
CA THR A 89 -1.99 19.40 -2.01
C THR A 89 -0.95 20.16 -2.84
N GLN A 90 -1.28 20.60 -4.06
CA GLN A 90 -0.42 21.46 -4.88
C GLN A 90 -0.55 22.96 -4.52
N MET A 91 -1.50 23.34 -3.68
CA MET A 91 -1.61 24.73 -3.22
C MET A 91 -0.47 25.08 -2.25
N LYS A 92 -0.17 26.38 -2.10
CA LYS A 92 0.97 26.90 -1.30
C LYS A 92 1.03 26.37 0.14
N ASN A 93 -0.10 25.94 0.72
CA ASN A 93 -0.21 25.33 2.05
C ASN A 93 -0.93 23.97 2.02
N GLY A 94 -1.00 23.32 0.86
CA GLY A 94 -1.67 22.04 0.70
C GLY A 94 -0.95 20.93 1.47
N ARG A 95 -1.72 20.11 2.20
CA ARG A 95 -1.21 18.97 2.96
C ARG A 95 -1.99 17.72 2.62
N ALA A 96 -1.29 16.60 2.47
CA ALA A 96 -1.95 15.31 2.32
C ALA A 96 -2.65 14.91 3.63
N GLY A 97 -3.69 14.11 3.46
CA GLY A 97 -4.61 13.66 4.51
C GLY A 97 -5.20 12.32 4.08
N THR A 98 -5.85 11.62 4.99
CA THR A 98 -6.47 10.31 4.70
C THR A 98 -7.55 10.41 3.62
N GLU A 99 -8.30 11.51 3.59
CA GLU A 99 -9.30 11.87 2.60
C GLU A 99 -8.73 12.03 1.18
N HIS A 100 -7.41 12.20 1.06
CA HIS A 100 -6.73 12.34 -0.22
C HIS A 100 -6.30 11.00 -0.81
N VAL A 101 -6.42 9.88 -0.10
CA VAL A 101 -6.19 8.54 -0.64
C VAL A 101 -7.35 8.18 -1.58
N ALA A 102 -7.09 7.72 -2.80
CA ALA A 102 -8.18 7.35 -3.70
C ALA A 102 -8.95 6.14 -3.16
N GLU A 103 -10.27 6.28 -3.08
CA GLU A 103 -11.18 5.32 -2.42
C GLU A 103 -10.87 5.21 -0.92
N SER A 104 -10.52 6.35 -0.31
CA SER A 104 -9.86 6.53 1.00
C SER A 104 -10.41 5.74 2.16
N ASP A 105 -11.72 5.75 2.34
CA ASP A 105 -12.28 5.56 3.68
C ASP A 105 -11.92 4.19 4.27
N GLN A 106 -12.06 3.12 3.49
CA GLN A 106 -11.71 1.78 3.96
C GLN A 106 -10.21 1.45 3.86
N ILE A 107 -9.48 2.04 2.92
CA ILE A 107 -8.02 1.85 2.84
C ILE A 107 -7.36 2.49 4.06
N SER A 108 -7.72 3.75 4.32
CA SER A 108 -7.15 4.58 5.37
C SER A 108 -7.33 3.93 6.73
N ASP A 109 -8.49 3.34 7.04
CA ASP A 109 -8.75 2.63 8.30
C ASP A 109 -7.76 1.50 8.60
N HIS A 110 -7.14 0.92 7.57
CA HIS A 110 -6.21 -0.20 7.70
C HIS A 110 -4.73 0.22 7.60
N LEU A 111 -4.44 1.49 7.28
CA LEU A 111 -3.09 2.05 7.30
C LEU A 111 -2.65 2.36 8.73
N ASP A 112 -1.47 1.90 9.14
CA ASP A 112 -0.81 2.37 10.36
C ASP A 112 0.01 3.66 10.11
N PHE A 113 0.63 3.75 8.93
CA PHE A 113 1.43 4.88 8.48
C PHE A 113 1.05 5.26 7.07
N GLY A 114 0.96 6.57 6.81
CA GLY A 114 0.67 7.13 5.50
C GLY A 114 1.67 8.22 5.15
N PHE A 115 2.37 8.05 4.04
CA PHE A 115 3.29 9.05 3.50
C PHE A 115 2.79 9.52 2.14
N ALA A 116 2.73 10.82 1.93
CA ALA A 116 2.48 11.42 0.63
C ALA A 116 3.80 11.88 0.02
N ILE A 117 4.00 11.51 -1.24
CA ILE A 117 5.15 11.91 -2.03
C ILE A 117 4.63 12.84 -3.13
N ARG A 118 5.12 14.08 -3.16
CA ARG A 118 4.67 15.13 -4.10
C ARG A 118 5.86 15.82 -4.72
N SER A 119 5.78 16.11 -6.01
CA SER A 119 6.73 17.01 -6.67
C SER A 119 6.33 18.47 -6.41
N THR A 120 7.30 19.29 -6.06
CA THR A 120 7.15 20.75 -5.89
C THR A 120 7.82 21.55 -7.02
N SER A 121 8.77 20.92 -7.72
CA SER A 121 9.40 21.39 -8.93
C SER A 121 9.84 20.18 -9.77
N ASP A 122 10.46 20.40 -10.93
CA ASP A 122 11.01 19.33 -11.77
C ASP A 122 12.16 18.56 -11.08
N HIS A 123 12.75 19.12 -10.03
CA HIS A 123 13.92 18.57 -9.33
C HIS A 123 13.67 18.33 -7.84
N ASP A 124 12.61 18.90 -7.28
CA ASP A 124 12.32 18.85 -5.86
C ASP A 124 11.00 18.13 -5.59
N GLY A 125 11.00 17.35 -4.51
CA GLY A 125 9.80 16.73 -3.98
C GLY A 125 9.75 16.83 -2.47
N ILE A 126 8.53 16.72 -1.94
CA ILE A 126 8.24 16.65 -0.51
C ILE A 126 7.73 15.25 -0.20
N ILE A 127 8.25 14.69 0.89
CA ILE A 127 7.67 13.51 1.55
C ILE A 127 7.10 14.00 2.88
N GLU A 128 5.81 13.80 3.09
CA GLU A 128 5.13 14.19 4.33
C GLU A 128 4.34 13.02 4.91
N SER A 129 4.38 12.85 6.23
CA SER A 129 3.50 11.92 6.92
C SER A 129 2.12 12.54 7.07
N PHE A 130 1.08 11.87 6.58
CA PHE A 130 -0.32 12.28 6.73
C PHE A 130 -1.09 11.41 7.73
N LYS A 131 -0.53 10.26 8.12
CA LYS A 131 -1.13 9.38 9.13
C LYS A 131 -0.06 8.66 9.94
N THR A 132 -0.25 8.65 11.25
CA THR A 132 0.46 7.81 12.22
C THR A 132 -0.57 7.26 13.19
N ARG A 133 -0.57 5.96 13.44
CA ARG A 133 -1.54 5.31 14.33
C ARG A 133 -1.51 5.80 15.78
N ASP A 134 -0.35 6.30 16.24
CA ASP A 134 -0.12 6.72 17.62
C ASP A 134 0.19 8.23 17.75
N GLY A 135 -0.33 9.05 16.82
CA GLY A 135 -0.17 10.51 16.82
C GLY A 135 -1.49 11.25 16.91
#